data_AF-A0A7W7WUN6-F1
#
_entry.id   AF-A0A7W7WUN6-F1
#
_cell.length_a   1.000
_cell.length_b   1.000
_cell.length_c   1.000
_cell.angle_alpha   90.00
_cell.angle_beta   90.00
_cell.angle_gamma   90.00
#
_symmetry.space_group_name_H-M   'P 1'
#
loop_
_entity.id
_entity.type
_entity.pdbx_description
1 polymer ?
#
loop_
_entity_poly.entity_id
_entity_poly.type
_entity_poly.pdbx_seq_one_letter_code
_entity_poly.pdbx_strand_id
1 'polypeptide(L)'
;MARSSLTDRLVDLRRGYTGENLSQAVPAVRAALHADDVRRRVAAALDGVGTARGLVLPDAEDDAQRALECVVFQAGTDAGAHLQLRPPASMLRPAHAFRAAEPGPLSRLHLTGYALGPLLFELLPREEDGWLAGVPGLRTRQHPRSLELVLLDTEASVVFAGVDARRFAEGMDYVRTLMTGRGLTGVFVDGPLSAAERDHLAEFPRPTGLGSALLRRPHLFADTPWVRSWSQGDTWWVEWPESVGVTGVVDRLLDPVFGFANVREVPGVAGGLGLSDGWRELFLRVVDGPDPAHEEALAAADWPEGVTGWGRTT
;
A
#
# COMPACT_ATOMS: atom_id res chain seq x y z
N MET A 1 -19.99 -32.70 1.73
CA MET A 1 -19.41 -31.35 1.89
C MET A 1 -20.46 -30.35 1.41
N ALA A 2 -21.00 -29.51 2.30
CA ALA A 2 -22.00 -28.51 1.92
C ALA A 2 -21.36 -27.52 0.92
N ARG A 3 -22.06 -27.20 -0.17
CA ARG A 3 -21.61 -26.13 -1.09
C ARG A 3 -21.60 -24.82 -0.29
N SER A 4 -20.42 -24.23 -0.12
CA SER A 4 -20.25 -22.87 0.41
C SER A 4 -21.13 -21.91 -0.41
N SER A 5 -21.80 -20.97 0.26
CA SER A 5 -22.62 -19.99 -0.45
C SER A 5 -21.73 -19.10 -1.32
N LEU A 6 -22.27 -18.55 -2.41
CA LEU A 6 -21.53 -17.61 -3.27
C LEU A 6 -20.90 -16.47 -2.45
N THR A 7 -21.63 -15.96 -1.47
CA THR A 7 -21.15 -14.91 -0.56
C THR A 7 -19.96 -15.37 0.27
N ASP A 8 -20.01 -16.57 0.86
CA ASP A 8 -18.91 -17.09 1.69
C ASP A 8 -17.63 -17.27 0.86
N ARG A 9 -17.76 -17.85 -0.35
CA ARG A 9 -16.63 -17.99 -1.29
C ARG A 9 -16.00 -16.64 -1.64
N LEU A 10 -16.81 -15.62 -1.91
CA LEU A 10 -16.32 -14.29 -2.25
C LEU A 10 -15.72 -13.56 -1.05
N VAL A 11 -16.25 -13.77 0.15
CA VAL A 11 -15.68 -13.22 1.38
C VAL A 11 -14.30 -13.82 1.61
N ASP A 12 -14.15 -15.13 1.51
CA ASP A 12 -12.85 -15.80 1.69
C ASP A 12 -11.83 -15.33 0.64
N LEU A 13 -12.23 -15.24 -0.63
CA LEU A 13 -11.38 -14.68 -1.68
C LEU A 13 -10.98 -13.25 -1.35
N ARG A 14 -11.94 -12.34 -1.10
CA ARG A 14 -11.67 -10.93 -0.81
C ARG A 14 -10.64 -10.78 0.30
N ARG A 15 -10.80 -11.51 1.41
CA ARG A 15 -9.85 -11.49 2.53
C ARG A 15 -8.45 -11.92 2.13
N GLY A 16 -8.32 -12.91 1.23
CA GLY A 16 -7.03 -13.34 0.69
C GLY A 16 -6.32 -12.30 -0.17
N TYR A 17 -7.04 -11.34 -0.76
CA TYR A 17 -6.48 -10.20 -1.50
C TYR A 17 -6.23 -8.99 -0.60
N THR A 18 -7.19 -8.67 0.26
CA THR A 18 -7.24 -7.38 0.94
C THR A 18 -6.74 -7.41 2.37
N GLY A 19 -6.68 -8.58 3.02
CA GLY A 19 -6.35 -8.72 4.44
C GLY A 19 -7.51 -8.35 5.38
N GLU A 20 -8.70 -8.04 4.85
CA GLU A 20 -9.88 -7.72 5.65
C GLU A 20 -10.27 -8.87 6.61
N ASN A 21 -10.89 -8.50 7.73
CA ASN A 21 -11.57 -9.47 8.59
C ASN A 21 -13.03 -9.68 8.14
N LEU A 22 -13.74 -10.64 8.75
CA LEU A 22 -15.12 -10.95 8.37
C LEU A 22 -16.08 -9.76 8.54
N SER A 23 -15.90 -8.94 9.58
CA SER A 23 -16.76 -7.78 9.82
C SER A 23 -16.62 -6.68 8.77
N GLN A 24 -15.51 -6.68 8.02
CA GLN A 24 -15.24 -5.76 6.91
C GLN A 24 -15.65 -6.38 5.56
N ALA A 25 -15.21 -7.61 5.29
CA ALA A 25 -15.41 -8.26 3.99
C ALA A 25 -16.88 -8.64 3.72
N VAL A 26 -17.64 -9.10 4.73
CA VAL A 26 -19.04 -9.49 4.56
C VAL A 26 -19.93 -8.34 4.07
N PRO A 27 -19.97 -7.16 4.72
CA PRO A 27 -20.77 -6.05 4.23
C PRO A 27 -20.29 -5.55 2.86
N ALA A 28 -18.99 -5.51 2.59
CA ALA A 28 -18.45 -5.10 1.29
C ALA A 28 -18.91 -6.03 0.16
N VAL A 29 -18.82 -7.36 0.34
CA VAL A 29 -19.30 -8.34 -0.65
C VAL A 29 -20.81 -8.24 -0.83
N ARG A 30 -21.58 -8.07 0.25
CA ARG A 30 -23.05 -7.90 0.15
C ARG A 30 -23.43 -6.64 -0.61
N ALA A 31 -22.74 -5.53 -0.37
CA ALA A 31 -22.94 -4.28 -1.08
C ALA A 31 -22.62 -4.42 -2.58
N ALA A 32 -21.52 -5.10 -2.93
CA ALA A 32 -21.18 -5.38 -4.32
C ALA A 32 -22.24 -6.25 -5.03
N LEU A 33 -22.81 -7.24 -4.33
CA LEU A 33 -23.81 -8.17 -4.85
C LEU A 33 -25.27 -7.69 -4.74
N HIS A 34 -25.50 -6.38 -4.53
CA HIS A 34 -26.84 -5.86 -4.34
C HIS A 34 -27.74 -6.04 -5.57
N ALA A 35 -27.17 -6.01 -6.77
CA ALA A 35 -27.90 -6.17 -8.03
C ALA A 35 -27.79 -7.60 -8.59
N ASP A 36 -28.91 -8.13 -9.11
CA ASP A 36 -28.99 -9.51 -9.61
C ASP A 36 -28.14 -9.77 -10.87
N ASP A 37 -27.97 -8.76 -11.71
CA ASP A 37 -27.07 -8.82 -12.86
C ASP A 37 -25.60 -8.93 -12.42
N VAL A 38 -25.18 -8.16 -11.41
CA VAL A 38 -23.83 -8.27 -10.83
C VAL A 38 -23.62 -9.66 -10.23
N ARG A 39 -24.60 -10.17 -9.47
CA ARG A 39 -24.53 -11.52 -8.90
C ARG A 39 -24.36 -12.60 -9.98
N ARG A 40 -25.14 -12.52 -11.07
CA ARG A 40 -25.03 -13.46 -12.20
C ARG A 40 -23.67 -13.37 -12.89
N ARG A 41 -23.14 -12.16 -13.11
CA ARG A 41 -21.82 -11.96 -13.73
C ARG A 41 -20.69 -12.53 -12.88
N VAL A 42 -20.73 -12.28 -11.57
CA VAL A 42 -19.72 -12.81 -10.63
C VAL A 42 -19.80 -14.33 -10.57
N ALA A 43 -21.00 -14.92 -10.48
CA ALA A 43 -21.16 -16.37 -10.51
C ALA A 43 -20.61 -16.98 -11.81
N ALA A 44 -20.95 -16.42 -12.97
CA ALA A 44 -20.44 -16.86 -14.26
C ALA A 44 -18.90 -16.78 -14.33
N ALA A 45 -18.31 -15.67 -13.87
CA ALA A 45 -16.85 -15.50 -13.83
C ALA A 45 -16.16 -16.55 -12.93
N LEU A 46 -16.76 -16.90 -11.79
CA LEU A 46 -16.26 -17.96 -10.90
C LEU A 46 -16.34 -19.36 -11.49
N ASP A 47 -17.22 -19.56 -12.48
CA ASP A 47 -17.37 -20.78 -13.26
C ASP A 47 -16.54 -20.74 -14.57
N GLY A 48 -15.69 -19.73 -14.73
CA GLY A 48 -14.79 -19.57 -15.88
C GLY A 48 -15.42 -18.90 -17.11
N VAL A 49 -16.60 -18.31 -16.97
CA VAL A 49 -17.33 -17.66 -18.06
C VAL A 49 -17.26 -16.14 -17.91
N GLY A 50 -16.42 -15.50 -18.74
CA GLY A 50 -16.27 -14.05 -18.79
C GLY A 50 -15.46 -13.48 -17.62
N THR A 51 -15.64 -12.19 -17.36
CA THR A 51 -14.95 -11.46 -16.29
C THR A 51 -15.91 -10.56 -15.51
N ALA A 52 -15.66 -10.48 -14.21
CA ALA A 52 -16.34 -9.64 -13.23
C ALA A 52 -15.33 -8.77 -12.45
N ARG A 53 -14.11 -8.60 -12.96
CA ARG A 53 -13.07 -7.75 -12.35
C ARG A 53 -13.61 -6.33 -12.14
N GLY A 54 -13.26 -5.73 -11.01
CA GLY A 54 -13.73 -4.41 -10.60
C GLY A 54 -15.12 -4.36 -9.97
N LEU A 55 -15.93 -5.43 -10.05
CA LEU A 55 -17.29 -5.43 -9.46
C LEU A 55 -17.27 -5.67 -7.94
N VAL A 56 -16.42 -6.59 -7.46
CA VAL A 56 -16.34 -6.96 -6.03
C VAL A 56 -15.17 -6.28 -5.32
N LEU A 57 -14.14 -5.93 -6.08
CA LEU A 57 -12.96 -5.22 -5.62
C LEU A 57 -12.64 -4.11 -6.63
N PRO A 58 -13.28 -2.93 -6.49
CA PRO A 58 -13.11 -1.85 -7.46
C PRO A 58 -11.70 -1.27 -7.39
N ASP A 59 -11.20 -0.78 -8.52
CA ASP A 59 -10.00 0.06 -8.59
C ASP A 59 -10.39 1.53 -8.32
N ALA A 60 -9.42 2.45 -8.22
CA ALA A 60 -9.72 3.87 -8.05
C ALA A 60 -10.49 4.42 -9.26
N GLU A 61 -11.52 5.23 -9.00
CA GLU A 61 -12.41 5.76 -10.04
C GLU A 61 -11.75 6.89 -10.85
N ASP A 62 -11.06 7.80 -10.16
CA ASP A 62 -10.39 8.94 -10.76
C ASP A 62 -8.86 8.89 -10.63
N ASP A 63 -8.17 9.72 -11.43
CA ASP A 63 -6.72 9.74 -11.50
C ASP A 63 -6.06 10.40 -10.28
N ALA A 64 -6.75 11.32 -9.60
CA ALA A 64 -6.21 11.95 -8.40
C ALA A 64 -6.14 10.95 -7.24
N GLN A 65 -7.22 10.18 -7.03
CA GLN A 65 -7.26 9.09 -6.06
C GLN A 65 -6.26 8.00 -6.43
N ARG A 66 -6.12 7.68 -7.72
CA ARG A 66 -5.11 6.72 -8.20
C ARG A 66 -3.69 7.20 -7.90
N ALA A 67 -3.38 8.47 -8.16
CA ALA A 67 -2.08 9.05 -7.87
C ALA A 67 -1.77 9.05 -6.37
N LEU A 68 -2.74 9.42 -5.52
CA LEU A 68 -2.61 9.34 -4.07
C LEU A 68 -2.34 7.90 -3.60
N GLU A 69 -3.12 6.94 -4.08
CA GLU A 69 -2.93 5.54 -3.72
C GLU A 69 -1.58 4.99 -4.21
N CYS A 70 -1.10 5.41 -5.38
CA CYS A 70 0.23 5.09 -5.88
C CYS A 70 1.35 5.59 -4.95
N VAL A 71 1.33 6.87 -4.55
CA VAL A 71 2.37 7.41 -3.65
C VAL A 71 2.29 6.79 -2.25
N VAL A 72 1.08 6.46 -1.78
CA VAL A 72 0.89 5.75 -0.49
C VAL A 72 1.40 4.31 -0.57
N PHE A 73 1.21 3.63 -1.71
CA PHE A 73 1.79 2.30 -1.94
C PHE A 73 3.31 2.34 -1.88
N GLN A 74 3.93 3.26 -2.62
CA GLN A 74 5.38 3.40 -2.66
C GLN A 74 5.97 3.74 -1.29
N ALA A 75 5.41 4.74 -0.60
CA ALA A 75 5.82 5.07 0.76
C ALA A 75 5.64 3.89 1.74
N GLY A 76 4.61 3.05 1.53
CA GLY A 76 4.41 1.83 2.29
C GLY A 76 5.46 0.75 2.03
N THR A 77 5.96 0.62 0.80
CA THR A 77 7.08 -0.27 0.48
C THR A 77 8.41 0.26 1.01
N ASP A 78 8.63 1.58 0.92
CA ASP A 78 9.86 2.23 1.41
C ASP A 78 9.96 2.17 2.94
N ALA A 79 8.82 2.35 3.63
CA ALA A 79 8.70 2.16 5.07
C ALA A 79 9.09 0.73 5.51
N GLY A 80 9.05 -0.25 4.60
CA GLY A 80 9.47 -1.62 4.85
C GLY A 80 10.93 -1.73 5.30
N ALA A 81 11.83 -0.92 4.74
CA ALA A 81 13.25 -0.91 5.12
C ALA A 81 13.44 -0.54 6.60
N HIS A 82 12.67 0.42 7.09
CA HIS A 82 12.68 0.79 8.51
C HIS A 82 12.06 -0.31 9.38
N LEU A 83 10.98 -0.94 8.91
CA LEU A 83 10.28 -2.00 9.65
C LEU A 83 11.14 -3.27 9.82
N GLN A 84 12.03 -3.56 8.88
CA GLN A 84 13.03 -4.63 9.02
C GLN A 84 14.03 -4.34 10.14
N LEU A 85 14.38 -3.07 10.34
CA LEU A 85 15.30 -2.63 11.39
C LEU A 85 14.65 -2.56 12.78
N ARG A 86 13.33 -2.70 12.90
CA ARG A 86 12.64 -2.77 14.20
C ARG A 86 13.26 -3.87 15.08
N PRO A 87 13.65 -3.60 16.33
CA PRO A 87 14.18 -4.61 17.24
C PRO A 87 13.21 -5.78 17.56
N PRO A 88 13.70 -7.04 17.58
CA PRO A 88 14.98 -7.47 17.02
C PRO A 88 14.94 -7.32 15.50
N ALA A 89 15.96 -6.68 14.91
CA ALA A 89 16.01 -6.46 13.47
C ALA A 89 16.07 -7.82 12.75
N SER A 90 15.36 -7.94 11.63
CA SER A 90 15.33 -9.17 10.83
C SER A 90 14.97 -8.84 9.38
N MET A 91 15.71 -9.45 8.46
CA MET A 91 15.42 -9.38 7.02
C MET A 91 14.38 -10.42 6.60
N LEU A 92 14.13 -11.42 7.45
CA LEU A 92 13.21 -12.54 7.19
C LEU A 92 11.80 -12.30 7.71
N ARG A 93 11.64 -11.44 8.73
CA ARG A 93 10.33 -11.07 9.26
C ARG A 93 9.58 -10.19 8.24
N PRO A 94 8.31 -10.50 7.90
CA PRO A 94 7.47 -9.63 7.09
C PRO A 94 7.42 -8.21 7.62
N ALA A 95 7.80 -7.27 6.76
CA ALA A 95 8.00 -5.86 7.08
C ALA A 95 7.06 -4.96 6.24
N HIS A 96 5.76 -5.22 6.29
CA HIS A 96 4.77 -4.45 5.52
C HIS A 96 4.12 -3.35 6.34
N ALA A 97 3.95 -2.16 5.75
CA ALA A 97 3.23 -1.07 6.40
C ALA A 97 1.73 -1.36 6.55
N PHE A 98 1.13 -2.05 5.57
CA PHE A 98 -0.30 -2.31 5.51
C PHE A 98 -0.60 -3.78 5.79
N ARG A 99 -1.45 -4.04 6.80
CA ARG A 99 -1.97 -5.40 7.08
C ARG A 99 -3.28 -5.69 6.37
N ALA A 100 -4.05 -4.65 6.05
CA ALA A 100 -5.30 -4.77 5.32
C ALA A 100 -5.67 -3.47 4.60
N ALA A 101 -6.49 -3.57 3.56
CA ALA A 101 -7.14 -2.46 2.90
C ALA A 101 -8.64 -2.72 2.82
N GLU A 102 -9.47 -1.70 3.01
CA GLU A 102 -10.90 -1.70 2.65
C GLU A 102 -11.06 -0.81 1.40
N PRO A 103 -11.03 -1.38 0.19
CA PRO A 103 -11.16 -0.58 -1.02
C PRO A 103 -12.57 -0.04 -1.19
N GLY A 104 -12.64 1.22 -1.58
CA GLY A 104 -13.86 1.97 -1.89
C GLY A 104 -13.51 3.32 -2.50
N PRO A 105 -14.48 4.24 -2.64
CA PRO A 105 -14.20 5.62 -3.05
C PRO A 105 -13.23 6.32 -2.09
N LEU A 106 -13.42 6.10 -0.78
CA LEU A 106 -12.48 6.48 0.27
C LEU A 106 -11.80 5.22 0.82
N SER A 107 -10.62 4.90 0.28
CA SER A 107 -9.84 3.75 0.72
C SER A 107 -9.45 3.86 2.20
N ARG A 108 -9.75 2.82 2.99
CA ARG A 108 -9.32 2.73 4.39
C ARG A 108 -8.22 1.70 4.54
N LEU A 109 -7.05 2.12 4.97
CA LEU A 109 -5.90 1.27 5.18
C LEU A 109 -5.73 0.96 6.65
N HIS A 110 -5.38 -0.29 6.94
CA HIS A 110 -5.08 -0.77 8.27
C HIS A 110 -3.59 -0.99 8.36
N LEU A 111 -2.96 -0.27 9.28
CA LEU A 111 -1.52 -0.34 9.45
C LEU A 111 -1.14 -1.57 10.28
N THR A 112 -0.02 -2.20 9.92
CA THR A 112 0.67 -3.17 10.78
C THR A 112 1.10 -2.48 12.08
N GLY A 113 1.34 -3.26 13.13
CA GLY A 113 1.95 -2.74 14.36
C GLY A 113 3.25 -2.01 14.03
N TYR A 114 3.49 -0.86 14.65
CA TYR A 114 4.70 -0.03 14.50
C TYR A 114 4.92 0.61 13.12
N ALA A 115 4.04 0.40 12.14
CA ALA A 115 4.22 0.95 10.79
C ALA A 115 3.98 2.46 10.69
N LEU A 116 3.24 3.08 11.62
CA LEU A 116 2.82 4.47 11.48
C LEU A 116 4.00 5.45 11.46
N GLY A 117 4.99 5.30 12.36
CA GLY A 117 6.16 6.18 12.39
C GLY A 117 6.96 6.14 11.08
N PRO A 118 7.46 4.97 10.66
CA PRO A 118 8.11 4.78 9.36
C PRO A 118 7.29 5.28 8.17
N LEU A 119 5.99 4.99 8.16
CA LEU A 119 5.13 5.42 7.06
C LEU A 119 4.95 6.94 7.02
N LEU A 120 4.77 7.59 8.18
CA LEU A 120 4.75 9.06 8.24
C LEU A 120 6.10 9.65 7.83
N PHE A 121 7.21 9.00 8.18
CA PHE A 121 8.53 9.43 7.73
C PHE A 121 8.64 9.41 6.21
N GLU A 122 8.15 8.37 5.52
CA GLU A 122 8.19 8.33 4.06
C GLU A 122 7.13 9.22 3.38
N LEU A 123 6.01 9.52 4.05
CA LEU A 123 4.91 10.29 3.47
C LEU A 123 5.05 11.80 3.64
N LEU A 124 5.48 12.27 4.80
CA LEU A 124 5.38 13.68 5.15
C LEU A 124 6.36 14.52 4.32
N PRO A 125 5.86 15.57 3.61
CA PRO A 125 6.72 16.43 2.81
C PRO A 125 7.69 17.18 3.72
N ARG A 126 8.97 17.12 3.37
CA ARG A 126 10.06 17.76 4.13
C ARG A 126 11.20 18.16 3.19
N GLU A 127 11.85 19.26 3.50
CA GLU A 127 13.08 19.66 2.82
C GLU A 127 14.28 19.01 3.52
N GLU A 128 15.11 18.31 2.75
CA GLU A 128 16.30 17.59 3.22
C GLU A 128 17.45 17.86 2.23
N ASP A 129 18.54 18.47 2.72
CA ASP A 129 19.76 18.76 1.95
C ASP A 129 19.52 19.47 0.60
N GLY A 130 18.52 20.36 0.55
CA GLY A 130 18.16 21.11 -0.67
C GLY A 130 17.26 20.36 -1.65
N TRP A 131 16.75 19.19 -1.25
CA TRP A 131 15.77 18.40 -1.99
C TRP A 131 14.45 18.26 -1.20
N LEU A 132 13.34 18.02 -1.90
CA LEU A 132 12.05 17.75 -1.27
C LEU A 132 11.82 16.22 -1.16
N ALA A 133 11.86 15.70 0.06
CA ALA A 133 11.49 14.32 0.37
C ALA A 133 10.02 14.22 0.82
N GLY A 134 9.47 13.01 0.78
CA GLY A 134 8.06 12.75 1.07
C GLY A 134 7.13 13.06 -0.10
N VAL A 135 5.83 13.15 0.18
CA VAL A 135 4.81 13.38 -0.85
C VAL A 135 4.42 14.86 -0.88
N PRO A 136 4.78 15.61 -1.94
CA PRO A 136 4.44 17.03 -2.05
C PRO A 136 2.92 17.24 -2.04
N GLY A 137 2.46 18.21 -1.25
CA GLY A 137 1.04 18.56 -1.11
C GLY A 137 0.21 17.61 -0.26
N LEU A 138 0.82 16.57 0.30
CA LEU A 138 0.14 15.71 1.27
C LEU A 138 -0.01 16.44 2.61
N ARG A 139 -1.21 16.39 3.18
CA ARG A 139 -1.52 16.87 4.52
C ARG A 139 -2.26 15.81 5.31
N THR A 140 -2.29 16.01 6.63
CA THR A 140 -2.95 15.08 7.54
C THR A 140 -4.09 15.75 8.29
N ARG A 141 -5.24 15.08 8.37
CA ARG A 141 -6.39 15.50 9.17
C ARG A 141 -6.67 14.43 10.22
N GLN A 142 -6.57 14.79 11.48
CA GLN A 142 -6.82 13.87 12.58
C GLN A 142 -8.31 13.81 12.91
N HIS A 143 -8.82 12.58 13.03
CA HIS A 143 -10.16 12.26 13.51
C HIS A 143 -10.05 11.45 14.81
N PRO A 144 -11.14 11.29 15.59
CA PRO A 144 -11.06 10.60 16.89
C PRO A 144 -10.45 9.19 16.86
N ARG A 145 -10.56 8.46 15.74
CA ARG A 145 -10.07 7.08 15.58
C ARG A 145 -9.41 6.80 14.22
N SER A 146 -9.04 7.85 13.50
CA SER A 146 -8.38 7.71 12.22
C SER A 146 -7.55 8.93 11.87
N LEU A 147 -6.57 8.72 11.00
CA LEU A 147 -5.84 9.78 10.33
C LEU A 147 -6.26 9.79 8.86
N GLU A 148 -6.71 10.91 8.35
CA GLU A 148 -6.99 11.09 6.93
C GLU A 148 -5.79 11.78 6.28
N LEU A 149 -5.33 11.24 5.17
CA LEU A 149 -4.33 11.83 4.30
C LEU A 149 -5.05 12.49 3.12
N VAL A 150 -4.68 13.72 2.81
CA VAL A 150 -5.35 14.54 1.78
C VAL A 150 -4.30 15.21 0.90
N LEU A 151 -4.53 15.25 -0.40
CA LEU A 151 -3.74 16.07 -1.33
C LEU A 151 -4.39 17.45 -1.49
N LEU A 152 -3.66 18.53 -1.23
CA LEU A 152 -4.22 19.90 -1.22
C LEU A 152 -4.72 20.41 -2.57
N ASP A 153 -4.21 19.88 -3.66
CA ASP A 153 -4.51 20.27 -5.03
C ASP A 153 -5.61 19.40 -5.67
N THR A 154 -6.20 18.46 -4.92
CA THR A 154 -7.23 17.54 -5.40
C THR A 154 -8.25 17.20 -4.31
N GLU A 155 -9.28 16.42 -4.63
CA GLU A 155 -10.23 15.87 -3.64
C GLU A 155 -9.82 14.46 -3.14
N ALA A 156 -8.65 13.96 -3.56
CA ALA A 156 -8.18 12.62 -3.22
C ALA A 156 -7.85 12.49 -1.74
N SER A 157 -8.28 11.39 -1.13
CA SER A 157 -8.00 11.10 0.27
C SER A 157 -7.90 9.60 0.57
N VAL A 158 -7.13 9.27 1.61
CA VAL A 158 -6.98 7.91 2.14
C VAL A 158 -7.03 7.97 3.65
N VAL A 159 -7.67 6.97 4.28
CA VAL A 159 -7.82 6.93 5.73
C VAL A 159 -6.97 5.83 6.33
N PHE A 160 -6.12 6.16 7.31
CA PHE A 160 -5.52 5.18 8.21
C PHE A 160 -6.47 4.90 9.37
N ALA A 161 -7.08 3.71 9.36
CA ALA A 161 -8.03 3.28 10.37
C ALA A 161 -7.33 2.90 11.69
N GLY A 162 -7.92 3.27 12.82
CA GLY A 162 -7.40 2.93 14.14
C GLY A 162 -6.15 3.74 14.54
N VAL A 163 -5.99 4.93 13.96
CA VAL A 163 -4.98 5.92 14.35
C VAL A 163 -5.68 7.02 15.14
N ASP A 164 -5.62 6.94 16.46
CA ASP A 164 -6.08 8.01 17.35
C ASP A 164 -4.96 9.04 17.59
N ALA A 165 -5.28 10.10 18.34
CA ALA A 165 -4.32 11.17 18.64
C ALA A 165 -3.05 10.67 19.35
N ARG A 166 -3.17 9.65 20.22
CA ARG A 166 -2.02 9.07 20.92
C ARG A 166 -1.11 8.34 19.94
N ARG A 167 -1.67 7.46 19.11
CA ARG A 167 -0.92 6.71 18.10
C ARG A 167 -0.28 7.65 17.09
N PHE A 168 -0.98 8.72 16.69
CA PHE A 168 -0.43 9.77 15.85
C PHE A 168 0.78 10.45 16.50
N ALA A 169 0.67 10.84 17.78
CA ALA A 169 1.78 11.44 18.51
C ALA A 169 3.01 10.51 18.58
N GLU A 170 2.81 9.21 18.85
CA GLU A 170 3.88 8.20 18.85
C GLU A 170 4.54 8.06 17.46
N GLY A 171 3.74 8.07 16.40
CA GLY A 171 4.25 8.08 15.03
C GLY A 171 5.06 9.34 14.72
N MET A 172 4.60 10.50 15.17
CA MET A 172 5.33 11.77 15.00
C MET A 172 6.61 11.83 15.81
N ASP A 173 6.65 11.21 16.99
CA ASP A 173 7.88 11.14 17.78
C ASP A 173 8.97 10.34 17.05
N TYR A 174 8.61 9.24 16.37
CA TYR A 174 9.53 8.54 15.46
C TYR A 174 10.12 9.48 14.40
N VAL A 175 9.26 10.23 13.71
CA VAL A 175 9.67 11.16 12.65
C VAL A 175 10.59 12.25 13.20
N ARG A 176 10.22 12.86 14.34
CA ARG A 176 11.03 13.90 14.99
C ARG A 176 12.38 13.39 15.42
N THR A 177 12.48 12.17 15.96
CA THR A 177 13.76 11.59 16.35
C THR A 177 14.66 11.40 15.14
N LEU A 178 14.17 10.78 14.06
CA LEU A 178 14.98 10.61 12.84
C LEU A 178 15.40 11.93 12.20
N MET A 179 14.59 12.96 12.37
CA MET A 179 14.85 14.31 11.89
C MET A 179 15.53 15.20 12.92
N THR A 180 16.10 14.63 14.00
CA THR A 180 16.82 15.45 14.99
C THR A 180 18.00 16.15 14.30
N GLY A 181 18.01 17.49 14.35
CA GLY A 181 18.99 18.32 13.65
C GLY A 181 18.68 18.61 12.18
N ARG A 182 17.62 18.03 11.61
CA ARG A 182 17.12 18.25 10.24
C ARG A 182 15.71 18.83 10.36
N GLY A 183 15.59 20.15 10.24
CA GLY A 183 14.34 20.86 10.58
C GLY A 183 13.12 20.32 9.85
N LEU A 184 12.20 19.67 10.58
CA LEU A 184 10.85 19.42 10.09
C LEU A 184 10.15 20.78 9.96
N THR A 185 9.88 21.20 8.73
CA THR A 185 9.02 22.37 8.51
C THR A 185 7.61 21.99 8.97
N GLY A 186 7.04 22.74 9.92
CA GLY A 186 5.78 22.39 10.59
C GLY A 186 4.51 22.47 9.72
N VAL A 187 4.64 22.52 8.39
CA VAL A 187 3.55 22.84 7.44
C VAL A 187 2.90 21.60 6.84
N PHE A 188 3.19 20.39 7.35
CA PHE A 188 2.59 19.14 6.84
C PHE A 188 1.26 18.75 7.52
N VAL A 189 0.88 19.43 8.61
CA VAL A 189 -0.42 19.22 9.27
C VAL A 189 -1.48 20.07 8.57
N ASP A 190 -1.22 21.36 8.44
CA ASP A 190 -2.09 22.34 7.81
C ASP A 190 -1.26 23.42 7.09
N GLY A 191 -1.85 24.01 6.05
CA GLY A 191 -1.23 25.09 5.27
C GLY A 191 -1.21 24.81 3.76
N PRO A 192 -1.00 25.87 2.95
CA PRO A 192 -0.95 25.74 1.49
C PRO A 192 0.31 24.98 1.01
N LEU A 193 0.39 24.70 -0.29
CA LEU A 193 1.62 24.24 -0.92
C LEU A 193 2.75 25.26 -0.71
N SER A 194 3.91 24.77 -0.29
CA SER A 194 5.15 25.56 -0.26
C SER A 194 5.65 25.86 -1.69
N ALA A 195 6.63 26.76 -1.81
CA ALA A 195 7.28 26.99 -3.11
C ALA A 195 8.01 25.72 -3.59
N ALA A 196 8.78 25.08 -2.72
CA ALA A 196 9.48 23.84 -3.03
C ALA A 196 8.53 22.71 -3.46
N GLU A 197 7.37 22.56 -2.81
CA GLU A 197 6.35 21.58 -3.22
C GLU A 197 5.80 21.89 -4.62
N ARG A 198 5.53 23.16 -4.94
CA ARG A 198 5.06 23.54 -6.28
C ARG A 198 6.10 23.30 -7.36
N ASP A 199 7.34 23.71 -7.11
CA ASP A 199 8.45 23.56 -8.05
C ASP A 199 8.73 22.08 -8.31
N HIS A 200 8.73 21.26 -7.26
CA HIS A 200 8.88 19.81 -7.38
C HIS A 200 7.76 19.17 -8.19
N LEU A 201 6.49 19.51 -7.92
CA LEU A 201 5.36 18.95 -8.67
C LEU A 201 5.35 19.35 -10.15
N ALA A 202 5.90 20.51 -10.49
CA ALA A 202 6.05 20.95 -11.86
C ALA A 202 7.11 20.14 -12.64
N GLU A 203 8.18 19.71 -11.96
CA GLU A 203 9.26 18.92 -12.55
C GLU A 203 8.99 17.41 -12.50
N PHE A 204 8.42 16.93 -11.38
CA PHE A 204 8.16 15.53 -11.07
C PHE A 204 6.69 15.33 -10.69
N PRO A 205 5.79 15.16 -11.68
CA PRO A 205 4.40 14.83 -11.42
C PRO A 205 4.26 13.54 -10.61
N ARG A 206 3.24 13.47 -9.74
CA ARG A 206 2.98 12.28 -8.93
C ARG A 206 2.73 11.06 -9.84
N PRO A 207 3.31 9.90 -9.54
CA PRO A 207 3.06 8.71 -10.34
C PRO A 207 1.61 8.28 -10.22
N THR A 208 1.00 7.95 -11.35
CA THR A 208 -0.25 7.20 -11.41
C THR A 208 0.06 5.79 -11.90
N GLY A 209 -0.93 4.92 -12.09
CA GLY A 209 -0.64 3.57 -12.57
C GLY A 209 -1.39 2.44 -11.87
N LEU A 210 -0.80 1.25 -11.98
CA LEU A 210 -1.30 0.02 -11.34
C LEU A 210 -0.84 -0.13 -9.88
N GLY A 211 0.03 0.76 -9.36
CA GLY A 211 0.40 0.81 -7.95
C GLY A 211 -0.80 1.00 -7.00
N SER A 212 -1.77 1.84 -7.39
CA SER A 212 -3.05 2.00 -6.67
C SER A 212 -3.82 0.68 -6.55
N ALA A 213 -3.85 -0.12 -7.61
CA ALA A 213 -4.54 -1.41 -7.59
C ALA A 213 -3.80 -2.43 -6.70
N LEU A 214 -2.47 -2.36 -6.58
CA LEU A 214 -1.69 -3.15 -5.62
C LEU A 214 -1.93 -2.72 -4.17
N LEU A 215 -2.03 -1.42 -3.88
CA LEU A 215 -2.36 -0.91 -2.54
C LEU A 215 -3.66 -1.51 -2.00
N ARG A 216 -4.65 -1.70 -2.89
CA ARG A 216 -5.95 -2.29 -2.58
C ARG A 216 -5.88 -3.80 -2.32
N ARG A 217 -4.73 -4.44 -2.57
CA ARG A 217 -4.51 -5.88 -2.48
C ARG A 217 -3.22 -6.21 -1.67
N PRO A 218 -3.03 -5.65 -0.46
CA PRO A 218 -1.78 -5.79 0.27
C PRO A 218 -1.49 -7.25 0.67
N HIS A 219 -2.52 -8.09 0.77
CA HIS A 219 -2.38 -9.46 1.23
C HIS A 219 -1.87 -10.43 0.14
N LEU A 220 -1.67 -9.94 -1.09
CA LEU A 220 -0.93 -10.68 -2.12
C LEU A 220 0.53 -10.94 -1.72
N PHE A 221 1.08 -10.08 -0.86
CA PHE A 221 2.47 -10.14 -0.42
C PHE A 221 2.61 -10.41 1.07
N ALA A 222 1.54 -10.78 1.79
CA ALA A 222 1.56 -10.89 3.25
C ALA A 222 2.62 -11.87 3.81
N ASP A 223 2.99 -12.87 3.01
CA ASP A 223 3.97 -13.89 3.37
C ASP A 223 5.39 -13.56 2.87
N THR A 224 5.59 -12.43 2.19
CA THR A 224 6.93 -12.04 1.73
C THR A 224 7.66 -11.26 2.84
N PRO A 225 8.97 -11.48 3.03
CA PRO A 225 9.73 -10.69 4.00
C PRO A 225 9.65 -9.17 3.75
N TRP A 226 9.68 -8.76 2.48
CA TRP A 226 9.57 -7.37 2.07
C TRP A 226 9.03 -7.25 0.65
N VAL A 227 8.61 -6.04 0.29
CA VAL A 227 8.23 -5.65 -1.08
C VAL A 227 8.90 -4.32 -1.36
N ARG A 228 9.52 -4.17 -2.53
CA ARG A 228 10.01 -2.89 -3.04
C ARG A 228 9.22 -2.50 -4.27
N SER A 229 9.01 -1.20 -4.42
CA SER A 229 8.39 -0.65 -5.61
C SER A 229 9.10 0.62 -6.05
N TRP A 230 9.07 0.86 -7.35
CA TRP A 230 9.42 2.16 -7.91
C TRP A 230 8.60 2.38 -9.19
N SER A 231 8.50 3.64 -9.58
CA SER A 231 7.76 4.06 -10.76
C SER A 231 8.59 4.95 -11.66
N GLN A 232 8.29 4.93 -12.95
CA GLN A 232 8.79 5.87 -13.93
C GLN A 232 7.61 6.27 -14.82
N GLY A 233 6.99 7.40 -14.51
CA GLY A 233 5.69 7.77 -15.07
C GLY A 233 4.62 6.76 -14.67
N ASP A 234 3.95 6.16 -15.66
CA ASP A 234 2.84 5.22 -15.48
C ASP A 234 3.28 3.75 -15.42
N THR A 235 4.58 3.50 -15.53
CA THR A 235 5.19 2.18 -15.43
C THR A 235 5.66 1.92 -14.01
N TRP A 236 5.26 0.78 -13.47
CA TRP A 236 5.61 0.32 -12.12
C TRP A 236 6.47 -0.93 -12.18
N TRP A 237 7.41 -1.02 -11.25
CA TRP A 237 8.14 -2.25 -10.98
C TRP A 237 7.94 -2.61 -9.52
N VAL A 238 7.67 -3.88 -9.28
CA VAL A 238 7.48 -4.43 -7.94
C VAL A 238 8.29 -5.71 -7.82
N GLU A 239 9.07 -5.77 -6.76
CA GLU A 239 9.92 -6.91 -6.48
C GLU A 239 9.85 -7.33 -5.02
N TRP A 240 10.10 -8.61 -4.79
CA TRP A 240 10.13 -9.22 -3.47
C TRP A 240 11.07 -10.43 -3.50
N PRO A 241 11.58 -10.88 -2.34
CA PRO A 241 12.50 -12.01 -2.29
C PRO A 241 11.76 -13.32 -2.58
N GLU A 242 12.49 -14.35 -3.02
CA GLU A 242 11.93 -15.68 -3.29
C GLU A 242 11.11 -16.21 -2.10
N SER A 243 9.78 -16.22 -2.26
CA SER A 243 8.81 -16.58 -1.23
C SER A 243 7.47 -16.95 -1.88
N VAL A 244 6.74 -15.96 -2.37
CA VAL A 244 5.61 -16.16 -3.29
C VAL A 244 6.13 -16.11 -4.73
N GLY A 245 5.76 -17.08 -5.58
CA GLY A 245 6.21 -17.09 -6.97
C GLY A 245 5.53 -15.99 -7.80
N VAL A 246 6.26 -15.41 -8.77
CA VAL A 246 5.72 -14.38 -9.68
C VAL A 246 4.44 -14.85 -10.37
N THR A 247 4.42 -16.08 -10.89
CA THR A 247 3.24 -16.67 -11.54
C THR A 247 2.03 -16.72 -10.61
N GLY A 248 2.20 -17.10 -9.34
CA GLY A 248 1.09 -17.15 -8.38
C GLY A 248 0.50 -15.77 -8.07
N VAL A 249 1.34 -14.73 -8.03
CA VAL A 249 0.87 -13.34 -7.90
C VAL A 249 0.17 -12.88 -9.18
N VAL A 250 0.74 -13.16 -10.36
CA VAL A 250 0.12 -12.82 -11.65
C VAL A 250 -1.24 -13.50 -11.83
N ASP A 251 -1.36 -14.79 -11.53
CA ASP A 251 -2.62 -15.53 -11.60
C ASP A 251 -3.68 -14.87 -10.71
N ARG A 252 -3.30 -14.42 -9.52
CA ARG A 252 -4.20 -13.68 -8.63
C ARG A 252 -4.57 -12.31 -9.20
N LEU A 253 -3.63 -11.59 -9.79
CA LEU A 253 -3.88 -10.30 -10.43
C LEU A 253 -4.71 -10.42 -11.72
N LEU A 254 -4.70 -11.59 -12.36
CA LEU A 254 -5.53 -11.94 -13.51
C LEU A 254 -6.81 -12.70 -13.13
N ASP A 255 -7.08 -12.92 -11.85
CA ASP A 255 -8.30 -13.59 -11.41
C ASP A 255 -9.55 -12.92 -12.01
N PRO A 256 -10.53 -13.67 -12.52
CA PRO A 256 -11.67 -13.11 -13.24
C PRO A 256 -12.63 -12.30 -12.36
N VAL A 257 -12.47 -12.28 -11.03
CA VAL A 257 -13.34 -11.55 -10.10
C VAL A 257 -12.57 -10.49 -9.30
N PHE A 258 -11.43 -10.84 -8.73
CA PHE A 258 -10.62 -9.99 -7.83
C PHE A 258 -9.35 -9.42 -8.47
N GLY A 259 -9.01 -9.88 -9.68
CA GLY A 259 -7.91 -9.34 -10.45
C GLY A 259 -8.10 -7.87 -10.85
N PHE A 260 -7.12 -7.32 -11.53
CA PHE A 260 -7.15 -5.94 -12.05
C PHE A 260 -8.10 -5.81 -13.23
N ALA A 261 -8.88 -4.74 -13.25
CA ALA A 261 -9.77 -4.47 -14.38
C ALA A 261 -8.96 -4.22 -15.66
N ASN A 262 -9.40 -4.82 -16.77
CA ASN A 262 -8.87 -4.59 -18.12
C ASN A 262 -7.37 -4.88 -18.34
N VAL A 263 -6.69 -5.54 -17.41
CA VAL A 263 -5.29 -5.93 -17.63
C VAL A 263 -5.17 -7.26 -18.36
N ARG A 264 -4.07 -7.36 -19.10
CA ARG A 264 -3.56 -8.59 -19.73
C ARG A 264 -2.08 -8.74 -19.41
N GLU A 265 -1.59 -9.97 -19.55
CA GLU A 265 -0.16 -10.24 -19.50
C GLU A 265 0.55 -9.63 -20.72
N VAL A 266 1.73 -9.07 -20.49
CA VAL A 266 2.65 -8.56 -21.51
C VAL A 266 4.05 -9.10 -21.23
N PRO A 267 4.96 -9.14 -22.23
CA PRO A 267 6.33 -9.60 -22.02
C PRO A 267 6.99 -8.86 -20.85
N GLY A 268 7.53 -9.63 -19.89
CA GLY A 268 8.25 -9.06 -18.75
C GLY A 268 9.64 -8.55 -19.14
N VAL A 269 10.23 -7.77 -18.24
CA VAL A 269 11.63 -7.33 -18.33
C VAL A 269 12.50 -8.13 -17.35
N ALA A 270 13.74 -8.45 -17.75
CA ALA A 270 14.79 -8.99 -16.88
C ALA A 270 14.36 -10.19 -15.99
N GLY A 271 13.63 -11.16 -16.54
CA GLY A 271 13.22 -12.38 -15.82
C GLY A 271 11.93 -12.28 -15.00
N GLY A 272 11.21 -11.15 -15.08
CA GLY A 272 9.89 -10.97 -14.48
C GLY A 272 8.70 -11.28 -15.41
N LEU A 273 7.49 -10.97 -14.95
CA LEU A 273 6.25 -10.95 -15.74
C LEU A 273 5.68 -9.53 -15.79
N GLY A 274 5.05 -9.18 -16.91
CA GLY A 274 4.43 -7.86 -17.11
C GLY A 274 2.90 -7.93 -17.15
N LEU A 275 2.23 -6.91 -16.64
CA LEU A 275 0.80 -6.67 -16.79
C LEU A 275 0.58 -5.28 -17.41
N SER A 276 -0.39 -5.16 -18.31
CA SER A 276 -0.77 -3.89 -18.90
C SER A 276 -2.27 -3.80 -19.17
N ASP A 277 -2.84 -2.61 -19.00
CA ASP A 277 -4.19 -2.26 -19.47
C ASP A 277 -4.20 -1.50 -20.81
N GLY A 278 -3.05 -1.42 -21.47
CA GLY A 278 -2.83 -0.67 -22.71
C GLY A 278 -2.25 0.72 -22.52
N TRP A 279 -2.31 1.29 -21.31
CA TRP A 279 -1.78 2.62 -20.99
C TRP A 279 -0.75 2.58 -19.86
N ARG A 280 -1.02 1.73 -18.86
CA ARG A 280 -0.21 1.57 -17.65
C ARG A 280 0.43 0.19 -17.67
N GLU A 281 1.60 0.10 -17.07
CA GLU A 281 2.38 -1.14 -17.02
C GLU A 281 2.81 -1.45 -15.59
N LEU A 282 2.83 -2.74 -15.28
CA LEU A 282 3.33 -3.28 -14.02
C LEU A 282 4.24 -4.46 -14.31
N PHE A 283 5.49 -4.36 -13.91
CA PHE A 283 6.47 -5.41 -14.00
C PHE A 283 6.72 -6.02 -12.63
N LEU A 284 6.59 -7.33 -12.54
CA LEU A 284 6.70 -8.10 -11.31
C LEU A 284 7.92 -9.01 -11.42
N ARG A 285 8.77 -9.02 -10.39
CA ARG A 285 9.91 -9.94 -10.35
C ARG A 285 10.16 -10.47 -8.94
N VAL A 286 10.60 -11.72 -8.88
CA VAL A 286 11.23 -12.28 -7.69
C VAL A 286 12.72 -12.03 -7.79
N VAL A 287 13.34 -11.68 -6.66
CA VAL A 287 14.80 -11.55 -6.53
C VAL A 287 15.32 -12.53 -5.49
N ASP A 288 16.65 -12.69 -5.45
CA ASP A 288 17.30 -13.51 -4.44
C ASP A 288 16.90 -13.05 -3.04
N GLY A 289 16.58 -14.01 -2.19
CA GLY A 289 16.26 -13.75 -0.79
C GLY A 289 17.43 -13.15 -0.02
N PRO A 290 17.16 -12.46 1.10
CA PRO A 290 18.23 -12.01 1.98
C PRO A 290 19.03 -13.23 2.47
N ASP A 291 20.37 -13.15 2.41
CA ASP A 291 21.25 -14.19 2.93
C ASP A 291 21.09 -14.27 4.46
N PRO A 292 20.62 -15.39 5.02
CA PRO A 292 20.46 -15.56 6.47
C PRO A 292 21.77 -15.36 7.24
N ALA A 293 22.94 -15.55 6.60
CA ALA A 293 24.23 -15.29 7.23
C ALA A 293 24.44 -13.81 7.60
N HIS A 294 23.70 -12.89 6.97
CA HIS A 294 23.75 -11.46 7.26
C HIS A 294 22.75 -11.02 8.35
N GLU A 295 21.92 -11.92 8.92
CA GLU A 295 20.98 -11.53 9.99
C GLU A 295 21.70 -11.04 11.25
N GLU A 296 22.86 -11.63 11.60
CA GLU A 296 23.63 -11.21 12.78
C GLU A 296 24.13 -9.76 12.64
N ALA A 297 24.57 -9.36 11.44
CA ALA A 297 24.97 -7.99 11.16
C ALA A 297 23.80 -7.00 11.26
N LEU A 298 22.60 -7.41 10.82
CA LEU A 298 21.40 -6.58 10.98
C LEU A 298 20.97 -6.49 12.45
N ALA A 299 21.08 -7.58 13.21
CA ALA A 299 20.75 -7.61 14.63
C ALA A 299 21.67 -6.69 15.48
N ALA A 300 22.87 -6.39 14.98
CA ALA A 300 23.80 -5.45 15.57
C ALA A 300 23.52 -3.97 15.22
N ALA A 301 22.46 -3.67 14.45
CA ALA A 301 22.10 -2.29 14.12
C ALA A 301 21.62 -1.53 15.38
N ASP A 302 22.41 -0.55 15.80
CA ASP A 302 22.07 0.37 16.89
C ASP A 302 21.25 1.55 16.36
N TRP A 303 20.05 1.73 16.92
CA TRP A 303 19.24 2.91 16.66
C TRP A 303 19.74 4.12 17.44
N PRO A 304 19.60 5.35 16.90
CA PRO A 304 19.82 6.57 17.67
C PRO A 304 19.00 6.57 18.97
N GLU A 305 19.61 7.10 20.03
CA GLU A 305 18.93 7.24 21.33
C GLU A 305 17.62 8.01 21.17
N GLY A 306 16.53 7.47 21.72
CA GLY A 306 15.21 8.09 21.66
C GLY A 306 14.32 7.66 20.50
N VAL A 307 14.79 6.82 19.54
CA VAL A 307 13.89 6.20 18.54
C VAL A 307 12.98 5.21 19.25
N THR A 308 11.89 5.74 19.78
CA THR A 308 10.97 5.03 20.70
C THR A 308 9.61 4.77 20.06
N GLY A 309 9.45 5.07 18.76
CA GLY A 309 8.25 4.79 17.96
C GLY A 309 8.01 3.30 17.66
N TRP A 310 8.97 2.43 17.99
CA TRP A 310 8.77 0.98 18.10
C TRP A 310 7.98 0.60 19.37
N GLY A 311 7.47 1.60 20.10
CA GLY A 311 7.13 1.56 21.51
C GLY A 311 6.08 0.53 21.91
N ARG A 312 6.56 -0.42 22.70
CA ARG A 312 5.93 -1.06 23.87
C ARG A 312 4.52 -1.60 23.61
N THR A 313 4.45 -2.86 23.16
CA THR A 313 3.41 -3.77 23.66
C THR A 313 3.42 -3.70 25.18
N THR A 314 2.38 -3.10 25.74
CA THR A 314 1.91 -3.47 27.08
C THR A 314 1.22 -4.81 26.98
#